data_AF-A0A6A6Q693-F1
#
_entry.id   AF-A0A6A6Q693-F1
#
_cell.length_a   1.000
_cell.length_b   1.000
_cell.length_c   1.000
_cell.angle_alpha   90.00
_cell.angle_beta   90.00
_cell.angle_gamma   90.00
#
_symmetry.space_group_name_H-M   'P 1'
#
loop_
_entity.id
_entity.type
_entity.pdbx_description
1 polymer ?
#
loop_
_entity_poly.entity_id
_entity_poly.type
_entity_poly.pdbx_seq_one_letter_code
_entity_poly.pdbx_strand_id
1 'polypeptide(L)'
;MSIESALRRLTLQPASICRQCRRSWSSSSVQRQQQSATAAFAGQLLASRNESTQSRAATIRSSATPTSTPPKTSAEPNKPVPRTSYDIASSIISDTAAASRRRAQELRASEVERPWSRADLERQTQRRWRVGDVYAPHDLSGAEQAKWKKFRRKGKQRHDDIDQLGINPIHHYKVRASKLGSEAFVRDR
;
A
#
# COMPACT_ATOMS: atom_id res chain seq x y z
N MET A 1 -34.56 41.36 16.69
CA MET A 1 -34.38 39.94 17.07
C MET A 1 -32.92 39.58 16.81
N SER A 2 -32.07 39.62 17.85
CA SER A 2 -30.61 39.60 17.75
C SER A 2 -30.04 38.18 17.59
N ILE A 3 -29.14 38.03 16.63
CA ILE A 3 -28.45 36.79 16.20
C ILE A 3 -27.50 36.26 17.30
N GLU A 4 -27.19 37.09 18.30
CA GLU A 4 -26.30 36.78 19.42
C GLU A 4 -26.84 35.71 20.37
N SER A 5 -28.16 35.50 20.40
CA SER A 5 -28.82 34.50 21.24
C SER A 5 -28.66 33.06 20.71
N ALA A 6 -28.38 32.89 19.42
CA ALA A 6 -28.20 31.57 18.79
C ALA A 6 -26.80 30.98 19.03
N LEU A 7 -25.78 31.84 19.18
CA LEU A 7 -24.38 31.40 19.34
C LEU A 7 -24.04 30.93 20.76
N ARG A 8 -24.86 31.28 21.77
CA ARG A 8 -24.65 30.84 23.17
C ARG A 8 -25.02 29.38 23.43
N ARG A 9 -25.61 28.66 22.47
CA ARG A 9 -25.97 27.23 22.61
C ARG A 9 -24.94 26.26 22.03
N LEU A 10 -23.81 26.74 21.51
CA LEU A 10 -22.78 25.90 20.86
C LEU A 10 -21.50 25.70 21.69
N THR A 11 -21.46 26.15 22.95
CA THR A 11 -20.34 25.81 23.83
C THR A 11 -20.54 24.40 24.38
N LEU A 12 -20.02 23.42 23.65
CA LEU A 12 -19.83 22.05 24.11
C LEU A 12 -18.99 22.08 25.40
N GLN A 13 -19.59 21.79 26.55
CA GLN A 13 -18.83 21.47 27.74
C GLN A 13 -18.09 20.15 27.50
N PRO A 14 -16.77 20.07 27.78
CA PRO A 14 -16.08 18.79 27.73
C PRO A 14 -16.59 17.92 28.89
N ALA A 15 -17.24 16.81 28.55
CA ALA A 15 -17.63 15.79 29.53
C ALA A 15 -16.37 15.29 30.26
N SER A 16 -16.46 15.17 31.59
CA SER A 16 -15.38 14.64 32.43
C SER A 16 -15.09 13.19 32.03
N ILE A 17 -13.93 12.99 31.43
CA ILE A 17 -13.46 11.66 31.01
C ILE A 17 -13.16 10.83 32.27
N CYS A 18 -13.93 9.76 32.46
CA CYS A 18 -13.73 8.79 33.52
C CYS A 18 -12.34 8.13 33.39
N ARG A 19 -11.53 8.19 34.46
CA ARG A 19 -10.15 7.66 34.49
C ARG A 19 -10.06 6.13 34.39
N GLN A 20 -11.18 5.41 34.49
CA GLN A 20 -11.23 3.94 34.44
C GLN A 20 -11.50 3.37 33.04
N CYS A 21 -11.73 4.21 32.03
CA CYS A 21 -11.95 3.78 30.64
C CYS A 21 -10.66 3.72 29.79
N ARG A 22 -9.47 3.88 30.39
CA ARG A 22 -8.18 3.62 29.71
C ARG A 22 -7.96 2.11 29.53
N ARG A 23 -8.75 1.47 28.67
CA ARG A 23 -8.27 0.31 27.91
C ARG A 23 -7.73 0.87 26.61
N SER A 24 -6.41 0.81 26.46
CA SER A 24 -5.68 1.24 25.29
C SER A 24 -6.12 0.45 24.06
N TRP A 25 -7.06 0.99 23.29
CA TRP A 25 -7.08 0.74 21.85
C TRP A 25 -5.88 1.48 21.27
N SER A 26 -4.78 0.74 21.14
CA SER A 26 -3.69 1.14 20.25
C SER A 26 -4.24 1.09 18.83
N SER A 27 -4.89 2.18 18.40
CA SER A 27 -5.08 2.41 16.98
C SER A 27 -3.72 2.81 16.44
N SER A 28 -2.90 1.83 16.04
CA SER A 28 -1.91 2.10 15.02
C SER A 28 -2.72 2.61 13.82
N SER A 29 -2.71 3.92 13.62
CA SER A 29 -3.05 4.47 12.32
C SER A 29 -2.15 3.74 11.35
N VAL A 30 -2.74 2.84 10.55
CA VAL A 30 -2.12 2.45 9.28
C VAL A 30 -2.14 3.74 8.47
N GLN A 31 -1.10 4.54 8.68
CA GLN A 31 -0.75 5.65 7.83
C GLN A 31 -0.43 4.98 6.51
N ARG A 32 -1.48 4.80 5.70
CA ARG A 32 -1.42 4.34 4.33
C ARG A 32 -0.67 5.45 3.62
N GLN A 33 0.65 5.37 3.72
CA GLN A 33 1.60 6.25 3.08
C GLN A 33 1.27 6.08 1.60
N GLN A 34 0.50 7.01 1.07
CA GLN A 34 0.30 7.15 -0.36
C GLN A 34 1.68 7.54 -0.88
N GLN A 35 2.50 6.55 -1.16
CA GLN A 35 3.73 6.74 -1.90
C GLN A 35 3.26 7.22 -3.28
N SER A 36 3.26 8.54 -3.46
CA SER A 36 3.03 9.15 -4.75
C SER A 36 4.07 8.58 -5.71
N ALA A 37 3.64 8.21 -6.93
CA ALA A 37 4.52 7.60 -7.93
C ALA A 37 5.78 8.46 -8.18
N THR A 38 5.66 9.79 -8.00
CA THR A 38 6.76 10.75 -8.10
C THR A 38 7.81 10.64 -6.98
N ALA A 39 7.41 10.30 -5.74
CA ALA A 39 8.36 10.13 -4.64
C ALA A 39 9.18 8.83 -4.78
N ALA A 40 8.55 7.75 -5.26
CA ALA A 40 9.26 6.51 -5.57
C ALA A 40 10.25 6.67 -6.73
N PHE A 41 9.87 7.44 -7.76
CA PHE A 41 10.71 7.76 -8.91
C PHE A 41 11.90 8.65 -8.53
N ALA A 42 11.69 9.67 -7.68
CA ALA A 42 12.77 10.54 -7.19
C ALA A 42 13.85 9.75 -6.41
N GLY A 43 13.44 8.75 -5.62
CA GLY A 43 14.36 7.86 -4.91
C GLY A 43 15.22 7.01 -5.86
N GLN A 44 14.66 6.55 -6.98
CA GLN A 44 15.42 5.80 -8.00
C GLN A 44 16.43 6.68 -8.74
N LEU A 45 16.09 7.93 -9.04
CA LEU A 45 16.98 8.87 -9.73
C LEU A 45 18.21 9.24 -8.88
N LEU A 46 18.02 9.42 -7.58
CA LEU A 46 19.11 9.67 -6.64
C LEU A 46 20.02 8.44 -6.45
N ALA A 47 19.44 7.23 -6.44
CA ALA A 47 20.21 5.99 -6.37
C ALA A 47 21.08 5.79 -7.63
N SER A 48 20.54 6.02 -8.82
CA SER A 48 21.28 5.93 -10.09
C SER A 48 22.40 6.98 -10.18
N ARG A 49 22.19 8.19 -9.64
CA ARG A 49 23.23 9.22 -9.58
C ARG A 49 24.45 8.80 -8.75
N ASN A 50 24.24 8.07 -7.65
CA ASN A 50 25.33 7.61 -6.78
C ASN A 50 26.14 6.45 -7.37
N GLU A 51 25.57 5.62 -8.25
CA GLU A 51 26.32 4.57 -8.97
C GLU A 51 27.23 5.17 -10.07
N SER A 52 26.79 6.27 -10.69
CA SER A 52 27.57 6.94 -11.76
C SER A 52 28.79 7.73 -11.27
N THR A 53 28.86 8.10 -9.99
CA THR A 53 30.02 8.82 -9.42
C THR A 53 31.14 7.87 -8.98
N GLN A 54 30.84 6.63 -8.61
CA GLN A 54 31.88 5.64 -8.27
C GLN A 54 32.60 5.08 -9.50
N SER A 55 31.93 5.03 -10.66
CA SER A 55 32.49 4.48 -11.91
C SER A 55 33.32 5.48 -12.72
N ARG A 56 33.20 6.81 -12.49
CA ARG A 56 34.02 7.84 -13.17
C ARG A 56 35.31 8.21 -12.43
N ALA A 57 35.46 7.84 -11.16
CA ALA A 57 36.65 8.14 -10.37
C ALA A 57 37.83 7.16 -10.62
N ALA A 58 37.63 6.08 -11.39
CA ALA A 58 38.60 5.00 -11.55
C ALA A 58 39.49 5.08 -12.81
N THR A 59 39.40 6.12 -13.66
CA THR A 59 40.06 6.09 -14.99
C THR A 59 41.02 7.24 -15.29
N ILE A 60 41.24 8.22 -14.42
CA ILE A 60 42.17 9.32 -14.73
C ILE A 60 43.03 9.68 -13.53
N ARG A 61 44.25 9.12 -13.46
CA ARG A 61 45.47 9.77 -12.93
C ARG A 61 46.66 8.80 -12.96
N SER A 62 47.32 8.74 -14.11
CA SER A 62 48.76 8.50 -14.17
C SER A 62 49.43 9.85 -14.43
N SER A 63 50.61 10.05 -13.82
CA SER A 63 51.53 11.19 -13.94
C SER A 63 51.06 12.57 -13.48
N ALA A 64 51.47 12.98 -12.27
CA ALA A 64 52.23 14.23 -12.02
C ALA A 64 52.36 14.49 -10.50
N THR A 65 53.59 14.60 -10.03
CA THR A 65 54.01 15.22 -8.75
C THR A 65 53.65 16.71 -8.74
N PRO A 66 53.29 17.30 -7.58
CA PRO A 66 54.32 17.94 -6.76
C PRO A 66 54.14 17.81 -5.24
N THR A 67 55.31 17.89 -4.60
CA THR A 67 55.66 18.03 -3.19
C THR A 67 54.73 18.92 -2.34
N SER A 68 54.15 18.34 -1.29
CA SER A 68 53.99 18.99 0.02
C SER A 68 53.72 17.93 1.10
N THR A 69 54.62 17.82 2.06
CA THR A 69 54.53 17.03 3.30
C THR A 69 53.30 17.38 4.14
N PRO A 70 52.63 16.37 4.73
CA PRO A 70 52.24 16.41 6.13
C PRO A 70 52.72 15.13 6.87
N PRO A 71 52.62 15.05 8.20
CA PRO A 71 53.58 14.33 9.04
C PRO A 71 53.40 12.82 9.01
N LYS A 72 54.54 12.13 9.20
CA LYS A 72 54.64 10.72 9.55
C LYS A 72 53.85 10.43 10.83
N THR A 73 52.70 9.78 10.67
CA THR A 73 52.24 8.78 11.64
C THR A 73 52.30 7.44 10.94
N SER A 74 53.17 6.58 11.45
CA SER A 74 53.34 5.19 11.05
C SER A 74 51.99 4.45 11.09
N ALA A 75 51.41 4.21 9.91
CA ALA A 75 50.33 3.25 9.75
C ALA A 75 50.97 1.85 9.76
N GLU A 76 50.92 1.21 10.93
CA GLU A 76 51.04 -0.24 11.07
C GLU A 76 50.03 -0.94 10.14
N PRO A 77 50.34 -2.14 9.62
CA PRO A 77 49.34 -2.97 8.96
C PRO A 77 48.19 -3.26 9.93
N ASN A 78 46.99 -2.84 9.54
CA ASN A 78 45.75 -2.93 10.30
C ASN A 78 45.57 -4.28 11.01
N LYS A 79 45.73 -4.29 12.35
CA LYS A 79 45.24 -5.37 13.21
C LYS A 79 43.71 -5.43 13.07
N PRO A 80 43.09 -6.62 12.96
CA PRO A 80 41.64 -6.73 12.86
C PRO A 80 41.03 -6.25 14.18
N VAL A 81 40.37 -5.08 14.15
CA VAL A 81 39.57 -4.59 15.26
C VAL A 81 38.46 -5.63 15.54
N PRO A 82 38.24 -6.06 16.80
CA PRO A 82 37.20 -7.03 17.12
C PRO A 82 35.84 -6.40 16.81
N ARG A 83 35.17 -6.91 15.78
CA ARG A 83 33.81 -6.49 15.42
C ARG A 83 32.89 -6.79 16.60
N THR A 84 32.18 -5.77 17.08
CA THR A 84 31.22 -5.98 18.16
C THR A 84 30.01 -6.76 17.62
N SER A 85 29.31 -7.50 18.49
CA SER A 85 28.11 -8.24 18.09
C SER A 85 27.04 -7.34 17.43
N TYR A 86 27.02 -6.06 17.80
CA TYR A 86 26.16 -5.04 17.23
C TYR A 86 26.53 -4.66 15.79
N ASP A 87 27.82 -4.60 15.44
CA ASP A 87 28.28 -4.32 14.07
C ASP A 87 27.93 -5.46 13.11
N ILE A 88 27.98 -6.69 13.61
CA ILE A 88 27.57 -7.88 12.86
C ILE A 88 26.05 -7.89 12.67
N ALA A 89 25.28 -7.56 13.71
CA ALA A 89 23.81 -7.51 13.61
C ALA A 89 23.34 -6.40 12.65
N SER A 90 23.93 -5.21 12.72
CA SER A 90 23.56 -4.08 11.87
C SER A 90 23.90 -4.31 10.39
N SER A 91 25.05 -4.91 10.09
CA SER A 91 25.41 -5.28 8.71
C SER A 91 24.48 -6.35 8.12
N ILE A 92 24.09 -7.36 8.89
CA ILE A 92 23.11 -8.36 8.45
C ILE A 92 21.74 -7.71 8.19
N ILE A 93 21.31 -6.76 9.01
CA ILE A 93 20.05 -6.02 8.81
C ILE A 93 20.11 -5.18 7.52
N SER A 94 21.23 -4.52 7.24
CA SER A 94 21.38 -3.74 6.00
C SER A 94 21.41 -4.62 4.76
N ASP A 95 22.09 -5.77 4.84
CA ASP A 95 22.24 -6.70 3.71
C ASP A 95 20.92 -7.39 3.38
N THR A 96 20.18 -7.82 4.39
CA THR A 96 18.84 -8.40 4.21
C THR A 96 17.84 -7.37 3.68
N ALA A 97 17.90 -6.12 4.16
CA ALA A 97 17.09 -5.03 3.63
C ALA A 97 17.48 -4.67 2.18
N ALA A 98 18.76 -4.73 1.81
CA ALA A 98 19.21 -4.50 0.44
C ALA A 98 18.78 -5.64 -0.50
N ALA A 99 18.90 -6.90 -0.06
CA ALA A 99 18.47 -8.07 -0.82
C ALA A 99 16.95 -8.07 -1.06
N SER A 100 16.14 -7.69 -0.07
CA SER A 100 14.68 -7.60 -0.24
C SER A 100 14.29 -6.52 -1.26
N ARG A 101 14.98 -5.37 -1.24
CA ARG A 101 14.79 -4.29 -2.22
C ARG A 101 15.12 -4.75 -3.64
N ARG A 102 16.23 -5.47 -3.85
CA ARG A 102 16.62 -6.01 -5.17
C ARG A 102 15.57 -6.98 -5.70
N ARG A 103 15.13 -7.93 -4.87
CA ARG A 103 14.04 -8.86 -5.25
C ARG A 103 12.75 -8.13 -5.61
N ALA A 104 12.38 -7.10 -4.84
CA ALA A 104 11.20 -6.30 -5.14
C ALA A 104 11.33 -5.51 -6.46
N GLN A 105 12.52 -5.05 -6.81
CA GLN A 105 12.80 -4.37 -8.09
C GLN A 105 12.72 -5.35 -9.26
N GLU A 106 13.29 -6.55 -9.11
CA GLU A 106 13.26 -7.60 -10.14
C GLU A 106 11.83 -8.11 -10.40
N LEU A 107 11.03 -8.29 -9.34
CA LEU A 107 9.60 -8.60 -9.47
C LEU A 107 8.84 -7.49 -10.21
N ARG A 108 9.15 -6.21 -9.94
CA ARG A 108 8.53 -5.10 -10.68
C ARG A 108 8.96 -5.05 -12.14
N ALA A 109 10.24 -5.30 -12.43
CA ALA A 109 10.76 -5.32 -13.80
C ALA A 109 10.12 -6.45 -14.61
N SER A 110 10.05 -7.65 -14.04
CA SER A 110 9.38 -8.80 -14.68
C SER A 110 7.87 -8.59 -14.87
N GLU A 111 7.19 -7.86 -13.98
CA GLU A 111 5.78 -7.51 -14.14
C GLU A 111 5.54 -6.51 -15.30
N VAL A 112 6.49 -5.61 -15.58
CA VAL A 112 6.41 -4.67 -16.71
C VAL A 112 6.57 -5.40 -18.05
N GLU A 113 7.47 -6.38 -18.12
CA GLU A 113 7.70 -7.16 -19.34
C GLU A 113 6.65 -8.27 -19.56
N ARG A 114 5.81 -8.53 -18.55
CA ARG A 114 4.80 -9.58 -18.62
C ARG A 114 3.75 -9.23 -19.69
N PRO A 115 3.50 -10.13 -20.66
CA PRO A 115 2.42 -9.95 -21.62
C PRO A 115 1.05 -10.07 -20.93
N TRP A 116 0.10 -9.25 -21.36
CA TRP A 116 -1.25 -9.26 -20.82
C TRP A 116 -1.98 -10.54 -21.24
N SER A 117 -2.32 -11.40 -20.26
CA SER A 117 -3.21 -12.52 -20.51
C SER A 117 -4.64 -12.03 -20.72
N ARG A 118 -5.44 -12.81 -21.47
CA ARG A 118 -6.89 -12.58 -21.58
C ARG A 118 -7.54 -12.40 -20.21
N ALA A 119 -7.16 -13.23 -19.24
CA ALA A 119 -7.69 -13.15 -17.88
C ALA A 119 -7.32 -11.83 -17.18
N ASP A 120 -6.15 -11.26 -17.49
CA ASP A 120 -5.72 -9.98 -16.91
C ASP A 120 -6.54 -8.83 -17.51
N LEU A 121 -6.81 -8.86 -18.82
CA LEU A 121 -7.65 -7.88 -19.51
C LEU A 121 -9.11 -7.95 -19.03
N GLU A 122 -9.66 -9.16 -18.87
CA GLU A 122 -11.02 -9.36 -18.36
C GLU A 122 -11.18 -8.77 -16.95
N ARG A 123 -10.15 -8.86 -16.10
CA ARG A 123 -10.13 -8.26 -14.75
C ARG A 123 -10.07 -6.73 -14.76
N GLN A 124 -9.53 -6.12 -15.82
CA GLN A 124 -9.51 -4.66 -15.96
C GLN A 124 -10.91 -4.10 -16.23
N THR A 125 -11.77 -4.87 -16.91
CA THR A 125 -13.17 -4.50 -17.14
C THR A 125 -13.93 -4.43 -15.81
N GLN A 126 -14.57 -3.29 -15.51
CA GLN A 126 -15.21 -3.08 -14.21
C GLN A 126 -16.68 -3.54 -14.16
N ARG A 127 -17.34 -3.63 -15.32
CA ARG A 127 -18.74 -4.02 -15.47
C ARG A 127 -18.83 -5.29 -16.30
N ARG A 128 -19.73 -6.18 -15.89
CA ARG A 128 -20.14 -7.34 -16.68
C ARG A 128 -21.37 -6.94 -17.50
N TRP A 129 -21.22 -6.92 -18.81
CA TRP A 129 -22.32 -6.63 -19.73
C TRP A 129 -23.25 -7.83 -19.84
N ARG A 130 -24.56 -7.57 -19.87
CA ARG A 130 -25.58 -8.58 -20.10
C ARG A 130 -26.15 -8.44 -21.50
N VAL A 131 -26.74 -9.51 -22.01
CA VAL A 131 -27.46 -9.47 -23.28
C VAL A 131 -28.63 -8.50 -23.14
N GLY A 132 -28.77 -7.57 -24.07
CA GLY A 132 -29.78 -6.51 -24.05
C GLY A 132 -29.33 -5.19 -23.42
N ASP A 133 -28.17 -5.14 -22.75
CA ASP A 133 -27.60 -3.87 -22.33
C ASP A 133 -27.10 -3.09 -23.56
N VAL A 134 -27.68 -1.92 -23.82
CA VAL A 134 -27.19 -0.99 -24.84
C VAL A 134 -25.98 -0.25 -24.27
N TYR A 135 -24.89 -0.21 -25.05
CA TYR A 135 -23.68 0.52 -24.70
C TYR A 135 -23.46 1.68 -25.67
N ALA A 136 -22.82 2.73 -25.17
CA ALA A 136 -22.28 3.80 -25.98
C ALA A 136 -20.74 3.79 -25.89
N PRO A 137 -20.02 4.39 -26.85
CA PRO A 137 -18.55 4.40 -26.83
C PRO A 137 -17.94 4.98 -25.54
N HIS A 138 -18.65 5.93 -24.91
CA HIS A 138 -18.20 6.56 -23.67
C HIS A 138 -18.25 5.62 -22.45
N ASP A 139 -19.08 4.58 -22.46
CA ASP A 139 -19.20 3.60 -21.38
C ASP A 139 -17.93 2.77 -21.18
N LEU A 140 -17.11 2.65 -22.21
CA LEU A 140 -15.83 1.94 -22.16
C LEU A 140 -14.68 2.83 -21.68
N SER A 141 -14.92 4.14 -21.51
CA SER A 141 -13.91 5.09 -21.04
C SER A 141 -13.51 4.85 -19.59
N GLY A 142 -12.25 5.14 -19.25
CA GLY A 142 -11.72 5.00 -17.89
C GLY A 142 -12.51 5.79 -16.84
N ALA A 143 -13.13 6.91 -17.23
CA ALA A 143 -13.97 7.72 -16.34
C ALA A 143 -15.25 6.97 -15.91
N GLU A 144 -15.94 6.34 -16.85
CA GLU A 144 -17.15 5.54 -16.58
C GLU A 144 -16.80 4.25 -15.83
N GLN A 145 -15.71 3.57 -16.24
CA GLN A 145 -15.20 2.41 -15.52
C GLN A 145 -14.89 2.74 -14.05
N ALA A 146 -14.33 3.92 -13.78
CA ALA A 146 -14.07 4.39 -12.41
C ALA A 146 -15.36 4.63 -11.62
N LYS A 147 -16.43 5.13 -12.25
CA LYS A 147 -17.75 5.25 -11.61
C LYS A 147 -18.30 3.87 -11.26
N TRP A 148 -18.26 2.92 -12.18
CA TRP A 148 -18.75 1.56 -11.94
C TRP A 148 -17.96 0.84 -10.85
N LYS A 149 -16.64 1.04 -10.79
CA LYS A 149 -15.81 0.52 -9.70
C LYS A 149 -16.24 1.04 -8.33
N LYS A 150 -16.63 2.32 -8.24
CA LYS A 150 -17.16 2.92 -7.00
C LYS A 150 -18.51 2.31 -6.64
N PHE A 151 -19.42 2.14 -7.60
CA PHE A 151 -20.72 1.51 -7.37
C PHE A 151 -20.59 0.04 -6.92
N ARG A 152 -19.69 -0.75 -7.52
CA ARG A 152 -19.47 -2.15 -7.14
C ARG A 152 -18.98 -2.30 -5.71
N ARG A 153 -18.04 -1.44 -5.27
CA ARG A 153 -17.56 -1.41 -3.87
C ARG A 153 -18.64 -0.98 -2.89
N LYS A 154 -19.65 -0.25 -3.38
CA LYS A 154 -20.81 0.20 -2.62
C LYS A 154 -21.95 -0.82 -2.65
N GLY A 155 -21.69 -2.09 -2.99
CA GLY A 155 -22.59 -3.25 -2.82
C GLY A 155 -22.93 -3.55 -1.36
N LYS A 156 -23.14 -2.51 -0.56
CA LYS A 156 -23.81 -2.60 0.72
C LYS A 156 -25.27 -2.89 0.38
N GLN A 157 -25.76 -4.02 0.87
CA GLN A 157 -27.19 -4.31 0.88
C GLN A 157 -27.89 -3.05 1.42
N ARG A 158 -28.75 -2.45 0.59
CA ARG A 158 -29.45 -1.21 0.97
C ARG A 158 -30.45 -1.49 2.08
N HIS A 159 -30.92 -2.73 2.14
CA HIS A 159 -31.85 -3.23 3.12
C HIS A 159 -31.19 -4.38 3.88
N ASP A 160 -31.57 -4.60 5.15
CA ASP A 160 -31.20 -5.84 5.82
C ASP A 160 -32.00 -6.99 5.19
N ASP A 161 -31.31 -8.04 4.73
CA ASP A 161 -31.93 -9.20 4.11
C ASP A 161 -32.84 -9.93 5.12
N ILE A 162 -32.50 -9.90 6.42
CA ILE A 162 -33.29 -10.53 7.48
C ILE A 162 -34.62 -9.80 7.67
N ASP A 163 -34.57 -8.46 7.70
CA ASP A 163 -35.76 -7.62 7.81
C ASP A 163 -36.63 -7.68 6.55
N GLN A 164 -36.00 -7.74 5.36
CA GLN A 164 -36.73 -7.83 4.09
C GLN A 164 -37.47 -9.16 3.94
N LEU A 165 -36.88 -10.25 4.43
CA LEU A 165 -37.50 -11.57 4.43
C LEU A 165 -38.52 -11.76 5.56
N GLY A 166 -38.60 -10.82 6.51
CA GLY A 166 -39.51 -10.90 7.65
C GLY A 166 -39.21 -12.09 8.57
N ILE A 167 -37.97 -12.58 8.56
CA ILE A 167 -37.58 -13.78 9.30
C ILE A 167 -37.09 -13.35 10.67
N ASN A 168 -37.67 -13.92 11.74
CA ASN A 168 -37.14 -13.69 13.08
C ASN A 168 -35.92 -14.62 13.31
N PRO A 169 -34.70 -14.07 13.44
CA PRO A 169 -33.47 -14.86 13.53
C PRO A 169 -33.45 -15.80 14.74
N ILE A 170 -34.23 -15.53 15.78
CA ILE A 170 -34.31 -16.39 16.96
C ILE A 170 -34.88 -17.77 16.67
N HIS A 171 -35.81 -17.89 15.72
CA HIS A 171 -36.42 -19.17 15.34
C HIS A 171 -35.49 -20.02 14.47
N HIS A 172 -34.47 -19.40 13.86
CA HIS A 172 -33.53 -20.05 12.95
C HIS A 172 -32.14 -20.32 13.57
N TYR A 173 -32.02 -20.26 14.90
CA TYR A 173 -30.76 -20.44 15.63
C TYR A 173 -30.04 -21.79 15.38
N LYS A 174 -30.75 -22.82 14.92
CA LYS A 174 -30.20 -24.15 14.62
C LYS A 174 -29.75 -24.30 13.16
N VAL A 175 -30.05 -23.32 12.30
CA VAL A 175 -29.56 -23.24 10.92
C VAL A 175 -28.12 -22.78 10.97
N ARG A 176 -27.18 -23.72 11.13
CA ARG A 176 -25.80 -23.45 10.73
C ARG A 176 -25.82 -23.13 9.24
N ALA A 177 -25.11 -22.07 8.83
CA ALA A 177 -25.10 -21.50 7.48
C ALA A 177 -24.67 -22.45 6.33
N SER A 178 -24.52 -23.74 6.59
CA SER A 178 -24.08 -24.78 5.66
C SER A 178 -25.18 -25.39 4.80
N LYS A 179 -26.46 -24.99 4.92
CA LYS A 179 -27.58 -25.55 4.14
C LYS A 179 -28.23 -24.65 3.08
N LEU A 180 -27.70 -23.45 2.81
CA LEU A 180 -28.26 -22.52 1.80
C LEU A 180 -27.50 -22.54 0.45
N GLY A 181 -26.80 -23.64 0.12
CA GLY A 181 -25.99 -23.73 -1.10
C GLY A 181 -26.42 -24.80 -2.13
N SER A 182 -27.39 -25.66 -1.83
CA SER A 182 -27.62 -26.87 -2.63
C SER A 182 -28.92 -26.91 -3.45
N GLU A 183 -29.79 -25.89 -3.43
CA GLU A 183 -31.06 -25.91 -4.19
C GLU A 183 -31.24 -24.79 -5.22
N ALA A 184 -30.18 -24.01 -5.54
CA ALA A 184 -30.28 -22.93 -6.52
C ALA A 184 -29.71 -23.28 -7.92
N PHE A 185 -29.56 -24.56 -8.26
CA PHE A 185 -29.06 -24.99 -9.58
C PHE A 185 -29.92 -26.08 -10.21
N VAL A 186 -31.24 -25.90 -10.28
CA VAL A 186 -32.09 -26.60 -11.25
C VAL A 186 -33.24 -25.68 -11.64
N ARG A 187 -33.11 -25.00 -12.79
CA ARG A 187 -34.18 -24.59 -13.74
C ARG A 187 -33.63 -23.52 -14.68
N ASP A 188 -33.13 -23.93 -15.83
CA ASP A 188 -33.79 -23.69 -17.11
C ASP A 188 -33.00 -24.39 -18.23
N ARG A 189 -33.66 -25.35 -18.89
CA ARG A 189 -33.42 -25.79 -20.26
C ARG A 189 -34.56 -25.24 -21.09
#